data_AF-A0AAU8C7Y2-F1
#
_entry.id   AF-A0AAU8C7Y2-F1
#
_cell.length_a   1.000
_cell.length_b   1.000
_cell.length_c   1.000
_cell.angle_alpha   90.00
_cell.angle_beta   90.00
_cell.angle_gamma   90.00
#
_symmetry.space_group_name_H-M   'P 1'
#
loop_
_entity.id
_entity.type
_entity.pdbx_description
1 polymer ?
#
loop_
_entity_poly.entity_id
_entity_poly.type
_entity_poly.pdbx_seq_one_letter_code
_entity_poly.pdbx_strand_id
1 'polypeptide(L)'
;MAGRRQIAALKLINTIRQHELDAIGAQLSGLRAQQTSLTEQSAALTQRAIAEQTGSTLETQAYLPAYLSSVDRQQRGLAAEGDALSGQIDTLEDALFAQFRALKTTQTVLSKAQTEAKADADRAEQAALDDASRALFALQRR
;
A
#
# COMPACT_ATOMS: atom_id res chain seq x y z
N MET A 1 12.89 -19.65 -26.06
CA MET A 1 13.62 -18.56 -25.36
C MET A 1 12.75 -17.34 -25.02
N ALA A 2 11.83 -16.89 -25.88
CA ALA A 2 10.97 -15.73 -25.62
C ALA A 2 10.06 -15.87 -24.39
N GLY A 3 9.38 -17.03 -24.22
CA GLY A 3 8.50 -17.27 -23.07
C GLY A 3 9.19 -17.24 -21.70
N ARG A 4 10.44 -17.75 -21.62
CA ARG A 4 11.24 -17.68 -20.37
C ARG A 4 11.62 -16.24 -20.00
N ARG A 5 11.94 -15.40 -20.99
CA ARG A 5 12.22 -13.97 -20.78
C ARG A 5 10.96 -13.22 -20.36
N GLN A 6 9.81 -13.54 -20.96
CA GLN A 6 8.52 -12.97 -20.59
C GLN A 6 8.14 -13.31 -19.14
N ILE A 7 8.26 -14.58 -18.72
CA ILE A 7 7.99 -14.99 -17.33
C ILE A 7 8.94 -14.28 -16.36
N ALA A 8 10.23 -14.14 -16.70
CA ALA A 8 11.19 -13.41 -15.88
C ALA A 8 10.83 -11.93 -15.74
N ALA A 9 10.41 -11.28 -16.84
CA ALA A 9 9.94 -9.90 -16.81
C ALA A 9 8.67 -9.74 -15.95
N LEU A 10 7.69 -10.64 -16.08
CA LEU A 10 6.48 -10.62 -15.27
C LEU A 10 6.77 -10.81 -13.76
N LYS A 11 7.74 -11.66 -13.41
CA LYS A 11 8.21 -11.80 -12.03
C LYS A 11 8.83 -10.50 -11.51
N LEU A 12 9.67 -9.85 -12.30
CA LEU A 12 10.29 -8.57 -11.94
C LEU A 12 9.23 -7.48 -11.73
N ILE A 13 8.26 -7.38 -12.65
CA ILE A 13 7.14 -6.44 -12.53
C ILE A 13 6.34 -6.75 -11.26
N ASN A 14 6.11 -8.02 -10.94
CA ASN A 14 5.40 -8.41 -9.73
C ASN A 14 6.13 -7.94 -8.46
N THR A 15 7.44 -8.14 -8.37
CA THR A 15 8.23 -7.67 -7.22
C THR A 15 8.27 -6.16 -7.11
N ILE A 16 8.41 -5.44 -8.24
CA ILE A 16 8.36 -3.97 -8.24
C ILE A 16 7.01 -3.49 -7.70
N ARG A 17 5.90 -4.05 -8.18
CA ARG A 17 4.56 -3.68 -7.71
C ARG A 17 4.32 -4.00 -6.24
N GLN A 18 4.88 -5.11 -5.74
CA GLN A 18 4.80 -5.43 -4.31
C GLN A 18 5.52 -4.36 -3.49
N HIS A 19 6.73 -3.96 -3.89
CA HIS A 19 7.46 -2.88 -3.23
C HIS A 19 6.73 -1.53 -3.30
N GLU A 20 6.08 -1.22 -4.42
CA GLU A 20 5.24 -0.01 -4.54
C GLU A 20 4.08 -0.02 -3.55
N LEU A 21 3.39 -1.16 -3.37
CA LEU A 21 2.34 -1.30 -2.37
C LEU A 21 2.86 -1.14 -0.94
N ASP A 22 4.01 -1.76 -0.63
CA ASP A 22 4.63 -1.66 0.69
C ASP A 22 5.03 -0.21 1.00
N ALA A 23 5.53 0.52 0.00
CA ALA A 23 5.88 1.93 0.13
C ALA A 23 4.65 2.81 0.40
N ILE A 24 3.55 2.60 -0.32
CA ILE A 24 2.27 3.31 -0.08
C ILE A 24 1.75 2.97 1.32
N GLY A 25 1.82 1.71 1.74
CA GLY A 25 1.43 1.27 3.08
C GLY A 25 2.21 1.97 4.19
N ALA A 26 3.53 2.11 4.02
CA ALA A 26 4.38 2.84 4.97
C ALA A 26 4.02 4.33 5.04
N GLN A 27 3.74 4.96 3.89
CA GLN A 27 3.29 6.35 3.84
C GLN A 27 1.94 6.55 4.54
N LEU A 28 0.95 5.68 4.27
CA LEU A 28 -0.35 5.71 4.92
C LEU A 28 -0.22 5.56 6.44
N SER A 29 0.61 4.63 6.91
CA SER A 29 0.88 4.47 8.35
C SER A 29 1.46 5.73 8.97
N GLY A 30 2.40 6.40 8.28
CA GLY A 30 2.97 7.67 8.72
C GLY A 30 1.93 8.79 8.82
N LEU A 31 1.05 8.93 7.81
CA LEU A 31 0.00 9.95 7.82
C LEU A 31 -1.06 9.68 8.90
N ARG A 32 -1.45 8.41 9.10
CA ARG A 32 -2.38 8.03 10.18
C ARG A 32 -1.79 8.33 11.56
N ALA A 33 -0.48 8.12 11.76
CA ALA A 33 0.19 8.51 12.99
C ALA A 33 0.17 10.02 13.21
N GLN A 34 0.37 10.82 12.16
CA GLN A 34 0.23 12.28 12.23
C GLN A 34 -1.19 12.71 12.58
N GLN A 35 -2.21 12.08 11.98
CA GLN A 35 -3.63 12.35 12.29
C GLN A 35 -3.96 12.05 13.76
N THR A 36 -3.45 10.94 14.30
CA THR A 36 -3.57 10.63 15.74
C THR A 36 -2.90 11.70 16.58
N SER A 37 -1.69 12.14 16.23
CA SER A 37 -0.98 13.19 16.96
C SER A 37 -1.74 14.53 16.96
N LEU A 38 -2.33 14.95 15.83
CA LEU A 38 -3.15 16.16 15.77
C LEU A 38 -4.39 16.05 16.67
N THR A 39 -5.01 14.86 16.71
CA THR A 39 -6.16 14.58 17.57
C THR A 39 -5.79 14.69 19.04
N GLU A 40 -4.64 14.12 19.44
CA GLU A 40 -4.10 14.22 20.80
C GLU A 40 -3.77 15.67 21.17
N GLN A 41 -3.16 16.44 20.26
CA GLN A 41 -2.87 17.86 20.47
C GLN A 41 -4.14 18.69 20.66
N SER A 42 -5.18 18.43 19.86
CA SER A 42 -6.49 19.09 19.97
C SER A 42 -7.16 18.77 21.31
N ALA A 43 -7.12 17.50 21.74
CA ALA A 43 -7.65 17.07 23.03
C ALA A 43 -6.90 17.74 24.20
N ALA A 44 -5.56 17.80 24.13
CA ALA A 44 -4.73 18.44 25.14
C ALA A 44 -4.99 19.96 25.23
N LEU A 45 -5.14 20.66 24.10
CA LEU A 45 -5.50 22.08 24.08
C LEU A 45 -6.88 22.33 24.71
N THR A 46 -7.84 21.46 24.41
CA THR A 46 -9.19 21.54 25.02
C THR A 46 -9.13 21.37 26.53
N GLN A 47 -8.40 20.37 27.02
CA GLN A 47 -8.22 20.16 28.46
C GLN A 47 -7.52 21.34 29.14
N ARG A 48 -6.49 21.91 28.51
CA ARG A 48 -5.80 23.11 29.03
C ARG A 48 -6.74 24.33 29.08
N ALA A 49 -7.60 24.50 28.08
CA ALA A 49 -8.58 25.59 28.10
C ALA A 49 -9.60 25.46 29.23
N ILE A 50 -10.10 24.24 29.47
CA ILE A 50 -11.01 23.95 30.59
C ILE A 50 -10.31 24.20 31.94
N ALA A 51 -9.07 23.73 32.10
CA ALA A 51 -8.28 23.93 33.31
C ALA A 51 -8.04 25.42 33.59
N GLU A 52 -7.67 26.20 32.57
CA GLU A 52 -7.47 27.64 32.72
C GLU A 52 -8.78 28.36 33.06
N GLN A 53 -9.89 28.00 32.43
CA GLN A 53 -11.20 28.60 32.71
C GLN A 53 -11.67 28.33 34.15
N THR A 54 -11.43 27.12 34.67
CA THR A 54 -11.85 26.72 36.01
C THR A 54 -10.91 27.17 37.12
N GLY A 55 -9.62 27.31 36.82
CA GLY A 55 -8.56 27.72 37.76
C GLY A 55 -8.22 29.21 37.73
N SER A 56 -8.88 30.01 36.90
CA SER A 56 -8.57 31.44 36.73
C SER A 56 -8.78 32.22 38.03
N THR A 57 -7.80 33.05 38.38
CA THR A 57 -7.85 33.95 39.54
C THR A 57 -8.36 35.33 39.12
N LEU A 58 -8.71 36.18 40.08
CA LEU A 58 -9.13 37.57 39.84
C LEU A 58 -8.11 38.36 38.98
N GLU A 59 -6.82 38.02 39.09
CA GLU A 59 -5.74 38.68 38.34
C GLU A 59 -5.64 38.19 36.89
N THR A 60 -5.94 36.91 36.64
CA THR A 60 -5.85 36.31 35.29
C THR A 60 -7.16 36.41 34.49
N GLN A 61 -8.27 36.69 35.16
CA GLN A 61 -9.61 36.72 34.56
C GLN A 61 -9.75 37.74 33.41
N ALA A 62 -9.03 38.87 33.48
CA ALA A 62 -9.02 39.89 32.43
C ALA A 62 -8.40 39.38 31.12
N TYR A 63 -7.48 38.42 31.18
CA TYR A 63 -6.77 37.86 30.02
C TYR A 63 -7.45 36.60 29.46
N LEU A 64 -8.31 35.95 30.25
CA LEU A 64 -8.98 34.70 29.89
C LEU A 64 -9.70 34.74 28.52
N PRO A 65 -10.45 35.81 28.15
CA PRO A 65 -11.09 35.87 26.83
C PRO A 65 -10.10 35.85 25.67
N ALA A 66 -8.98 36.58 25.80
CA ALA A 66 -7.94 36.61 24.78
C ALA A 66 -7.26 35.24 24.65
N TYR A 67 -6.97 34.58 25.77
CA TYR A 67 -6.44 33.22 25.78
C TYR A 67 -7.39 32.22 25.10
N LEU A 68 -8.67 32.18 25.49
CA LEU A 68 -9.64 31.26 24.88
C LEU A 68 -9.79 31.51 23.36
N SER A 69 -9.76 32.76 22.92
CA SER A 69 -9.76 33.09 21.48
C SER A 69 -8.49 32.60 20.75
N SER A 70 -7.36 32.54 21.45
CA SER A 70 -6.12 32.00 20.88
C SER A 70 -6.18 30.48 20.76
N VAL A 71 -6.78 29.79 21.75
CA VAL A 71 -6.99 28.34 21.70
C VAL A 71 -7.97 27.97 20.58
N ASP A 72 -9.07 28.71 20.42
CA ASP A 72 -10.02 28.48 19.30
C ASP A 72 -9.33 28.61 17.94
N ARG A 73 -8.47 29.63 17.76
CA ARG A 73 -7.66 29.77 16.53
C ARG A 73 -6.71 28.59 16.32
N GLN A 74 -6.05 28.11 17.37
CA GLN A 74 -5.19 26.93 17.29
C GLN A 74 -5.97 25.66 16.95
N GLN A 75 -7.15 25.46 17.55
CA GLN A 75 -8.03 24.33 17.23
C GLN A 75 -8.47 24.33 15.77
N ARG A 76 -8.84 25.50 15.22
CA ARG A 76 -9.17 25.62 13.79
C ARG A 76 -7.97 25.31 12.89
N GLY A 77 -6.76 25.71 13.30
CA GLY A 77 -5.52 25.36 12.60
C GLY A 77 -5.29 23.85 12.55
N LEU A 78 -5.37 23.18 13.71
CA LEU A 78 -5.22 21.72 13.80
C LEU A 78 -6.31 20.98 13.01
N ALA A 79 -7.54 21.47 13.00
CA ALA A 79 -8.62 20.90 12.20
C ALA A 79 -8.33 21.01 10.69
N ALA A 80 -7.88 22.18 10.23
CA ALA A 80 -7.51 22.37 8.83
C ALA A 80 -6.32 21.48 8.40
N GLU A 81 -5.33 21.29 9.27
CA GLU A 81 -4.24 20.33 9.05
C GLU A 81 -4.76 18.89 9.00
N GLY A 82 -5.70 18.53 9.87
CA GLY A 82 -6.36 17.22 9.86
C GLY A 82 -7.17 16.96 8.59
N ASP A 83 -7.86 17.96 8.06
CA ASP A 83 -8.59 17.87 6.80
C ASP A 83 -7.63 17.69 5.62
N ALA A 84 -6.51 18.42 5.61
CA ALA A 84 -5.47 18.27 4.59
C ALA A 84 -4.84 16.87 4.61
N LEU A 85 -4.55 16.32 5.80
CA LEU A 85 -4.08 14.94 5.95
C LEU A 85 -5.11 13.93 5.46
N SER A 86 -6.39 14.15 5.76
CA SER A 86 -7.47 13.26 5.33
C SER A 86 -7.55 13.19 3.80
N GLY A 87 -7.47 14.33 3.10
CA GLY A 87 -7.43 14.34 1.63
C GLY A 87 -6.20 13.63 1.04
N GLN A 88 -5.03 13.72 1.69
CA GLN A 88 -3.84 12.98 1.28
C GLN A 88 -3.99 11.48 1.48
N ILE A 89 -4.58 11.07 2.61
CA ILE A 89 -4.87 9.69 2.93
C ILE A 89 -5.82 9.10 1.89
N ASP A 90 -6.93 9.77 1.58
CA ASP A 90 -7.91 9.30 0.60
C ASP A 90 -7.27 9.09 -0.77
N THR A 91 -6.42 10.04 -1.20
CA THR A 91 -5.68 9.95 -2.47
C THR A 91 -4.72 8.75 -2.48
N LEU A 92 -4.04 8.48 -1.36
CA LEU A 92 -3.14 7.34 -1.23
C LEU A 92 -3.88 6.00 -1.12
N GLU A 93 -5.06 5.97 -0.50
CA GLU A 93 -5.93 4.79 -0.45
C GLU A 93 -6.42 4.43 -1.86
N ASP A 94 -6.83 5.41 -2.66
CA ASP A 94 -7.17 5.20 -4.08
C ASP A 94 -5.98 4.67 -4.89
N ALA A 95 -4.80 5.24 -4.68
CA ALA A 95 -3.56 4.76 -5.31
C ALA A 95 -3.21 3.33 -4.88
N LEU A 96 -3.38 3.00 -3.59
CA LEU A 96 -3.19 1.66 -3.05
C LEU A 96 -4.12 0.66 -3.74
N PHE A 97 -5.41 0.98 -3.85
CA PHE A 97 -6.37 0.11 -4.53
C PHE A 97 -6.05 -0.08 -6.01
N ALA A 98 -5.65 0.99 -6.72
CA ALA A 98 -5.24 0.91 -8.11
C ALA A 98 -4.02 -0.01 -8.29
N GLN A 99 -3.00 0.14 -7.44
CA GLN A 99 -1.80 -0.68 -7.48
C GLN A 99 -2.08 -2.14 -7.10
N PHE A 100 -2.97 -2.38 -6.14
CA PHE A 100 -3.38 -3.72 -5.77
C PHE A 100 -4.07 -4.45 -6.93
N ARG A 101 -4.98 -3.76 -7.64
CA ARG A 101 -5.61 -4.30 -8.85
C ARG A 101 -4.55 -4.64 -9.90
N ALA A 102 -3.61 -3.73 -10.17
CA ALA A 102 -2.55 -3.96 -11.15
C ALA A 102 -1.61 -5.11 -10.77
N LEU A 103 -1.30 -5.27 -9.47
CA LEU A 103 -0.57 -6.42 -8.95
C LEU A 103 -1.32 -7.72 -9.23
N LYS A 104 -2.63 -7.76 -8.94
CA LYS A 104 -3.46 -8.95 -9.17
C LYS A 104 -3.51 -9.32 -10.65
N THR A 105 -3.70 -8.34 -11.54
CA THR A 105 -3.62 -8.57 -12.99
C THR A 105 -2.27 -9.18 -13.40
N THR A 106 -1.18 -8.65 -12.87
CA THR A 106 0.18 -9.18 -13.14
C THR A 106 0.32 -10.62 -12.63
N GLN A 107 -0.19 -10.92 -11.43
CA GLN A 107 -0.19 -12.28 -10.87
C GLN A 107 -0.97 -13.27 -11.73
N THR A 108 -2.15 -12.87 -12.22
CA THR A 108 -2.97 -13.71 -13.11
C THR A 108 -2.26 -14.00 -14.44
N VAL A 109 -1.67 -12.98 -15.07
CA VAL A 109 -0.94 -13.14 -16.33
C VAL A 109 0.31 -14.01 -16.13
N LEU A 110 1.04 -13.81 -15.03
CA LEU A 110 2.19 -14.63 -14.66
C LEU A 110 1.81 -16.10 -14.48
N SER A 111 0.74 -16.36 -13.72
CA SER A 111 0.23 -17.71 -13.49
C SER A 111 -0.13 -18.41 -14.80
N LYS A 112 -0.88 -17.73 -15.68
CA LYS A 112 -1.25 -18.26 -17.00
C LYS A 112 -0.02 -18.60 -17.84
N ALA A 113 0.95 -17.68 -17.92
CA ALA A 113 2.19 -17.89 -18.68
C ALA A 113 3.01 -19.07 -18.13
N GLN A 114 3.02 -19.28 -16.81
CA GLN A 114 3.68 -20.42 -16.18
C GLN A 114 2.97 -21.75 -16.51
N THR A 115 1.64 -21.78 -16.48
CA THR A 115 0.86 -22.96 -16.85
C THR A 115 1.06 -23.33 -18.31
N GLU A 116 1.03 -22.35 -19.22
CA GLU A 116 1.27 -22.58 -20.66
C GLU A 116 2.69 -23.11 -20.91
N ALA A 117 3.70 -22.48 -20.30
CA ALA A 117 5.08 -22.93 -20.43
C ALA A 117 5.31 -24.35 -19.89
N LYS A 118 4.61 -24.73 -18.82
CA LYS A 118 4.65 -26.10 -18.29
C LYS A 118 4.00 -27.08 -19.27
N ALA A 119 2.81 -26.77 -19.77
CA ALA A 119 2.12 -27.62 -20.74
C ALA A 119 2.92 -27.80 -22.05
N ASP A 120 3.63 -26.76 -22.51
CA ASP A 120 4.55 -26.86 -23.64
C ASP A 120 5.75 -27.79 -23.34
N ALA A 121 6.31 -27.69 -22.13
CA ALA A 121 7.42 -28.54 -21.71
C ALA A 121 6.98 -30.01 -21.61
N ASP A 122 5.83 -30.27 -20.99
CA ASP A 122 5.27 -31.63 -20.85
C ASP A 122 5.00 -32.25 -22.24
N ARG A 123 4.48 -31.47 -23.19
CA ARG A 123 4.28 -31.90 -24.59
C ARG A 123 5.61 -32.21 -25.30
N ALA A 124 6.63 -31.40 -25.10
CA ALA A 124 7.94 -31.62 -25.70
C ALA A 124 8.65 -32.85 -25.12
N GLU A 125 8.50 -33.10 -23.81
CA GLU A 125 9.03 -34.29 -23.14
C GLU A 125 8.35 -35.56 -23.64
N GLN A 126 7.01 -35.55 -23.76
CA GLN A 126 6.27 -36.68 -24.33
C GLN A 126 6.69 -37.00 -25.76
N ALA A 127 6.83 -35.98 -26.62
CA ALA A 127 7.30 -36.18 -27.99
C ALA A 127 8.73 -36.78 -28.04
N ALA A 128 9.63 -36.32 -27.17
CA ALA A 128 10.98 -36.84 -27.09
C ALA A 128 11.02 -38.31 -26.60
N LEU A 129 10.16 -38.67 -25.63
CA LEU A 129 10.03 -40.06 -25.16
C LEU A 129 9.45 -40.97 -26.25
N ASP A 130 8.44 -40.50 -26.99
CA ASP A 130 7.85 -41.24 -28.11
C ASP A 130 8.89 -41.48 -29.22
N ASP A 131 9.65 -40.46 -29.60
CA ASP A 131 10.72 -40.59 -30.60
C ASP A 131 11.84 -41.54 -30.14
N ALA A 132 12.26 -41.45 -28.87
CA ALA A 132 13.23 -42.37 -28.29
C ALA A 132 12.73 -43.81 -28.28
N SER A 133 11.45 -44.02 -27.93
CA SER A 133 10.83 -45.34 -27.94
C SER A 133 10.78 -45.93 -29.36
N ARG A 134 10.41 -45.12 -30.36
CA ARG A 134 10.38 -45.52 -31.78
C ARG A 134 11.77 -45.89 -32.29
N ALA A 135 12.79 -45.11 -31.92
CA ALA A 135 14.18 -45.40 -32.28
C ALA A 135 14.68 -46.73 -31.68
N LEU A 136 14.36 -47.01 -30.41
CA LEU A 136 14.68 -48.28 -29.76
C LEU A 136 13.98 -49.48 -30.40
N PHE A 137 12.68 -49.36 -30.70
CA PHE A 137 11.92 -50.41 -31.40
C PHE A 137 12.47 -50.70 -32.79
N ALA A 138 12.91 -49.68 -33.54
CA ALA A 138 13.52 -49.87 -34.85
C ALA A 138 14.87 -50.61 -34.78
N LEU A 139 15.61 -50.45 -33.68
CA LEU A 139 16.92 -51.07 -33.46
C LEU A 139 16.81 -52.55 -33.05
N GLN A 140 15.76 -52.94 -32.32
CA GLN A 140 15.48 -54.34 -31.95
C GLN A 140 14.91 -55.20 -33.08
N ARG A 141 14.42 -54.58 -34.16
CA ARG A 141 13.80 -55.29 -35.30
C ARG A 141 14.79 -55.67 -36.40
N ARG A 142 16.07 -55.38 -36.20
CA ARG A 142 17.18 -55.63 -37.12
C ARG A 142 18.07 -56.73 -36.57
#